data_AF-A0A2V9SLR3-F1
#
_entry.id   AF-A0A2V9SLR3-F1
#
_cell.length_a   1.000
_cell.length_b   1.000
_cell.length_c   1.000
_cell.angle_alpha   90.00
_cell.angle_beta   90.00
_cell.angle_gamma   90.00
#
_symmetry.space_group_name_H-M   'P 1'
#
loop_
_entity.id
_entity.type
_entity.pdbx_description
1 polymer ?
#
loop_
_entity_poly.entity_id
_entity_poly.type
_entity_poly.pdbx_seq_one_letter_code
_entity_poly.pdbx_strand_id
1 'polypeptide(L)'
;DPTAYALSRLSFQDDRTFERDVVGDIAVNRPYSVGSHYGSFEVGFKGWDANKTQSFNEQSFNPTGTLPMSLFLNSFVNHDYYFGHYTFGPTTDYNKILAYFNAHPNEFTGGFNAVNSFPNDFDASERIYAGYVMNTIGFGRLRLQTGVRIEATKDSLLGNVVVLDSNGDFSSTSPFPAKNSYTNVFPSVQAQFRLNSDTVLRATYGMGIARP
;
A
#
# COMPACT_ATOMS: atom_id res chain seq x y z
N ASP A 1 18.69 -1.94 -32.97
CA ASP A 1 19.91 -2.76 -33.03
C ASP A 1 20.38 -3.05 -31.61
N PRO A 2 20.43 -4.32 -31.16
CA PRO A 2 20.94 -4.70 -29.83
C PRO A 2 22.35 -4.21 -29.51
N THR A 3 23.18 -3.98 -30.53
CA THR A 3 24.56 -3.52 -30.34
C THR A 3 24.65 -2.04 -29.92
N ALA A 4 23.55 -1.28 -30.09
CA ALA A 4 23.45 0.10 -29.64
C ALA A 4 23.09 0.26 -28.15
N TYR A 5 22.78 -0.85 -27.47
CA TYR A 5 22.45 -0.87 -26.05
C TYR A 5 23.54 -1.63 -25.29
N ALA A 6 23.87 -1.16 -24.10
CA ALA A 6 24.79 -1.83 -23.20
C ALA A 6 24.13 -2.09 -21.84
N LEU A 7 24.56 -3.16 -21.18
CA LEU A 7 24.19 -3.41 -19.79
C LEU A 7 24.74 -2.27 -18.94
N SER A 8 23.86 -1.58 -18.21
CA SER A 8 24.24 -0.44 -17.37
C SER A 8 24.41 -0.83 -15.90
N ARG A 9 23.52 -1.67 -15.38
CA ARG A 9 23.51 -2.09 -13.97
C ARG A 9 22.79 -3.42 -13.79
N LEU A 10 23.27 -4.24 -12.86
CA LEU A 10 22.59 -5.39 -12.31
C LEU A 10 22.18 -5.10 -10.87
N SER A 11 20.93 -5.39 -10.53
CA SER A 11 20.42 -5.29 -9.16
C SER A 11 19.84 -6.64 -8.76
N PHE A 12 20.31 -7.17 -7.63
CA PHE A 12 19.75 -8.35 -6.97
C PHE A 12 19.05 -7.89 -5.70
N GLN A 13 17.78 -8.24 -5.55
CA GLN A 13 16.95 -7.80 -4.43
C GLN A 13 16.40 -9.03 -3.68
N ASP A 14 16.59 -9.06 -2.37
CA ASP A 14 15.88 -9.95 -1.43
C ASP A 14 15.01 -9.06 -0.53
N ASP A 15 13.70 -9.15 -0.73
CA ASP A 15 12.69 -8.42 0.03
C ASP A 15 11.85 -9.41 0.83
N ARG A 16 11.76 -9.16 2.13
CA ARG A 16 10.89 -9.88 3.06
C ARG A 16 9.98 -8.90 3.77
N THR A 17 8.72 -8.95 3.39
CA THR A 17 7.65 -8.23 4.09
C THR A 17 6.86 -9.19 4.96
N PHE A 18 6.61 -8.80 6.22
CA PHE A 18 5.70 -9.49 7.12
C PHE A 18 4.61 -8.53 7.60
N GLU A 19 3.37 -9.00 7.63
CA GLU A 19 2.22 -8.19 8.03
C GLU A 19 1.31 -9.00 8.95
N ARG A 20 0.89 -8.39 10.06
CA ARG A 20 -0.10 -8.91 10.99
C ARG A 20 -1.22 -7.90 11.17
N ASP A 21 -2.44 -8.35 10.89
CA ASP A 21 -3.67 -7.63 11.21
C ASP A 21 -4.54 -8.41 12.17
N VAL A 22 -4.91 -7.77 13.28
CA VAL A 22 -5.88 -8.30 14.23
C VAL A 22 -7.01 -7.29 14.35
N VAL A 23 -8.21 -7.71 13.98
CA VAL A 23 -9.42 -6.87 14.00
C VAL A 23 -10.51 -7.59 14.77
N GLY A 24 -11.21 -6.86 15.62
CA GLY A 24 -12.39 -7.35 16.33
C GLY A 24 -13.41 -6.26 16.53
N ASP A 25 -14.68 -6.61 16.44
CA ASP A 25 -15.79 -5.70 16.68
C ASP A 25 -16.94 -6.38 17.43
N ILE A 26 -17.75 -5.55 18.08
CA ILE A 26 -18.98 -5.95 18.74
C ILE A 26 -20.01 -4.84 18.57
N ALA A 27 -21.25 -5.22 18.31
CA ALA A 27 -22.37 -4.29 18.22
C ALA A 27 -23.60 -4.85 18.92
N VAL A 28 -24.40 -3.95 19.50
CA VAL A 28 -25.68 -4.26 20.13
C VAL A 28 -26.73 -3.34 19.53
N ASN A 29 -27.79 -3.94 18.98
CA ASN A 29 -28.94 -3.22 18.44
C ASN A 29 -30.18 -3.49 19.30
N ARG A 30 -30.89 -2.42 19.66
CA ARG A 30 -32.13 -2.47 20.44
C ARG A 30 -33.28 -1.83 19.66
N PRO A 31 -34.26 -2.60 19.19
CA PRO A 31 -35.47 -2.03 18.63
C PRO A 31 -36.30 -1.33 19.71
N TYR A 32 -37.00 -0.27 19.32
CA TYR A 32 -37.91 0.47 20.16
C TYR A 32 -39.08 1.03 19.35
N SER A 33 -40.13 1.46 20.05
CA SER A 33 -41.25 2.18 19.47
C SER A 33 -41.50 3.45 20.27
N VAL A 34 -41.70 4.57 19.59
CA VAL A 34 -42.14 5.84 20.17
C VAL A 34 -43.40 6.28 19.44
N GLY A 35 -44.55 6.21 20.11
CA GLY A 35 -45.85 6.39 19.46
C GLY A 35 -46.08 5.33 18.38
N SER A 36 -46.43 5.77 17.17
CA SER A 36 -46.61 4.90 15.98
C SER A 36 -45.31 4.69 15.18
N HIS A 37 -44.18 5.19 15.66
CA HIS A 37 -42.90 5.13 14.96
C HIS A 37 -42.03 4.00 15.52
N TYR A 38 -41.58 3.14 14.62
CA TYR A 38 -40.64 2.07 14.93
C TYR A 38 -39.22 2.52 14.61
N GLY A 39 -38.30 2.23 15.52
CA GLY A 39 -36.90 2.52 15.34
C GLY A 39 -36.00 1.48 16.01
N SER A 40 -34.70 1.67 15.85
CA SER A 40 -33.69 0.89 16.53
C SER A 40 -32.50 1.78 16.88
N PHE A 41 -31.88 1.45 18.00
CA PHE A 41 -30.67 2.11 18.49
C PHE A 41 -29.55 1.09 18.50
N GLU A 42 -28.43 1.42 17.87
CA GLU A 42 -27.27 0.56 17.74
C GLU A 42 -26.05 1.25 18.31
N VAL A 43 -25.28 0.50 19.08
CA VAL A 43 -23.97 0.93 19.60
C VAL A 43 -22.98 -0.16 19.25
N GLY A 44 -21.81 0.23 18.76
CA GLY A 44 -20.76 -0.73 18.49
C GLY A 44 -19.37 -0.18 18.77
N PHE A 45 -18.45 -1.11 18.94
CA PHE A 45 -17.04 -0.87 19.18
C PHE A 45 -16.20 -1.74 18.25
N LYS A 46 -15.09 -1.20 17.76
CA LYS A 46 -14.15 -1.88 16.89
C LYS A 46 -12.72 -1.58 17.35
N GLY A 47 -11.89 -2.60 17.39
CA GLY A 47 -10.44 -2.51 17.55
C GLY A 47 -9.73 -3.05 16.32
N TRP A 48 -8.65 -2.39 15.91
CA TRP A 48 -7.71 -2.84 14.89
C TRP A 48 -6.30 -2.63 15.43
N ASP A 49 -5.48 -3.68 15.41
CA ASP A 49 -4.04 -3.63 15.62
C ASP A 49 -3.33 -4.22 14.40
N ALA A 50 -2.60 -3.38 13.68
CA ALA A 50 -1.82 -3.72 12.50
C ALA A 50 -0.33 -3.54 12.80
N ASN A 51 0.50 -4.44 12.29
CA ASN A 51 1.95 -4.25 12.25
C ASN A 51 2.51 -4.82 10.96
N LYS A 52 3.37 -4.04 10.30
CA LYS A 52 4.02 -4.38 9.05
C LYS A 52 5.51 -4.12 9.18
N THR A 53 6.31 -5.11 8.87
CA THR A 53 7.76 -4.98 8.81
C THR A 53 8.26 -5.31 7.41
N GLN A 54 9.32 -4.65 7.00
CA GLN A 54 10.01 -4.92 5.75
C GLN A 54 11.51 -5.00 6.00
N SER A 55 12.14 -6.03 5.45
CA SER A 55 13.59 -6.12 5.30
C SER A 55 13.92 -6.21 3.82
N PHE A 56 14.70 -5.26 3.33
CA PHE A 56 15.05 -5.08 1.94
C PHE A 56 16.57 -5.06 1.79
N ASN A 57 17.10 -6.03 1.05
CA ASN A 57 18.52 -6.12 0.75
C ASN A 57 18.71 -6.04 -0.76
N GLU A 58 19.31 -4.94 -1.21
CA GLU A 58 19.74 -4.80 -2.60
C GLU A 58 21.27 -4.90 -2.71
N GLN A 59 21.71 -5.70 -3.66
CA GLN A 59 23.06 -5.64 -4.19
C GLN A 59 23.04 -5.06 -5.60
N SER A 60 23.83 -4.03 -5.85
CA SER A 60 23.93 -3.39 -7.16
C SER A 60 25.35 -3.51 -7.71
N PHE A 61 25.46 -3.87 -8.99
CA PHE A 61 26.73 -4.06 -9.68
C PHE A 61 26.70 -3.33 -11.03
N ASN A 62 27.73 -2.53 -11.29
CA ASN A 62 27.94 -1.86 -12.57
C ASN A 62 29.09 -2.55 -13.32
N PRO A 63 28.97 -2.78 -14.63
CA PRO A 63 30.08 -3.32 -15.41
C PRO A 63 31.20 -2.28 -15.52
N THR A 64 32.46 -2.73 -15.44
CA THR A 64 33.64 -1.86 -15.59
C THR A 64 33.91 -1.47 -17.04
N GLY A 65 33.31 -2.19 -17.99
CA GLY A 65 33.42 -1.97 -19.43
C GLY A 65 32.06 -1.94 -20.12
N THR A 66 32.07 -1.71 -21.43
CA THR A 66 30.84 -1.76 -22.23
C THR A 66 30.49 -3.21 -22.56
N LEU A 67 29.40 -3.71 -21.98
CA LEU A 67 28.84 -5.02 -22.30
C LEU A 67 27.61 -4.84 -23.21
N PRO A 68 27.73 -5.08 -24.54
CA PRO A 68 26.60 -4.88 -25.45
C PRO A 68 25.49 -5.89 -25.17
N MET A 69 24.24 -5.44 -25.24
CA MET A 69 23.06 -6.29 -24.98
C MET A 69 22.90 -7.44 -25.99
N SER A 70 23.60 -7.37 -27.13
CA SER A 70 23.71 -8.46 -28.10
C SER A 70 24.26 -9.76 -27.49
N LEU A 71 25.08 -9.68 -26.44
CA LEU A 71 25.61 -10.86 -25.72
C LEU A 71 24.52 -11.63 -24.98
N PHE A 72 23.41 -10.98 -24.67
CA PHE A 72 22.39 -11.47 -23.76
C PHE A 72 21.04 -11.69 -24.45
N LEU A 73 21.01 -11.80 -25.78
CA LEU A 73 19.75 -11.99 -26.51
C LEU A 73 19.10 -13.33 -26.18
N ASN A 74 17.77 -13.32 -26.04
CA ASN A 74 16.95 -14.52 -26.05
C ASN A 74 16.46 -14.82 -27.49
N SER A 75 15.77 -15.95 -27.66
CA SER A 75 15.19 -16.37 -28.95
C SER A 75 13.69 -16.04 -29.07
N PHE A 76 13.14 -15.18 -28.22
CA PHE A 76 11.71 -14.86 -28.22
C PHE A 76 11.35 -14.03 -29.45
N VAL A 77 10.26 -14.40 -30.10
CA VAL A 77 9.69 -13.69 -31.24
C VAL A 77 8.18 -13.63 -31.04
N ASN A 78 7.61 -12.44 -31.24
CA ASN A 78 6.16 -12.25 -31.27
C ASN A 78 5.73 -11.83 -32.68
N HIS A 79 5.14 -12.78 -33.42
CA HIS A 79 4.67 -12.57 -34.79
C HIS A 79 3.39 -11.71 -34.87
N ASP A 80 2.62 -11.65 -33.78
CA ASP A 80 1.35 -10.92 -33.72
C ASP A 80 1.46 -9.59 -32.95
N TYR A 81 2.68 -9.08 -32.77
CA TYR A 81 2.89 -7.82 -32.06
C TYR A 81 2.15 -6.66 -32.75
N TYR A 82 1.23 -6.05 -32.02
CA TYR A 82 0.26 -5.08 -32.55
C TYR A 82 -0.46 -5.60 -33.80
N PHE A 83 -1.11 -6.77 -33.71
CA PHE A 83 -1.86 -7.39 -34.80
C PHE A 83 -1.01 -7.68 -36.05
N GLY A 84 0.29 -7.90 -35.85
CA GLY A 84 1.25 -8.14 -36.94
C GLY A 84 1.67 -6.88 -37.69
N HIS A 85 1.27 -5.68 -37.25
CA HIS A 85 1.67 -4.42 -37.87
C HIS A 85 3.07 -3.95 -37.45
N TYR A 86 3.64 -4.52 -36.40
CA TYR A 86 4.95 -4.13 -35.91
C TYR A 86 5.82 -5.35 -35.61
N THR A 87 7.11 -5.22 -35.85
CA THR A 87 8.09 -6.22 -35.42
C THR A 87 8.43 -5.98 -33.96
N PHE A 88 8.22 -6.99 -33.13
CA PHE A 88 8.66 -6.93 -31.74
C PHE A 88 10.19 -6.87 -31.69
N GLY A 89 10.71 -5.98 -30.86
CA GLY A 89 12.15 -5.81 -30.70
C GLY A 89 12.81 -7.07 -30.11
N PRO A 90 14.13 -7.22 -30.32
CA PRO A 90 14.90 -8.27 -29.68
C PRO A 90 14.82 -8.15 -28.16
N THR A 91 14.69 -9.28 -27.48
CA THR A 91 14.62 -9.35 -26.02
C THR A 91 15.83 -10.00 -25.39
N THR A 92 16.03 -9.71 -24.12
CA THR A 92 17.16 -10.17 -23.32
C THR A 92 16.80 -11.45 -22.55
N ASP A 93 17.80 -12.28 -22.30
CA ASP A 93 17.75 -13.45 -21.42
C ASP A 93 18.46 -13.14 -20.09
N TYR A 94 17.67 -13.09 -19.01
CA TYR A 94 18.21 -12.85 -17.68
C TYR A 94 19.18 -13.95 -17.21
N ASN A 95 18.96 -15.21 -17.59
CA ASN A 95 19.83 -16.31 -17.17
C ASN A 95 21.22 -16.20 -17.82
N LYS A 96 21.30 -15.69 -19.06
CA LYS A 96 22.59 -15.44 -19.72
C LYS A 96 23.36 -14.31 -19.04
N ILE A 97 22.67 -13.26 -18.62
CA ILE A 97 23.26 -12.17 -17.83
C ILE A 97 23.79 -12.71 -16.50
N LEU A 98 22.97 -13.47 -15.77
CA LEU A 98 23.35 -14.04 -14.48
C LEU A 98 24.54 -15.00 -14.62
N ALA A 99 24.53 -15.87 -15.64
CA ALA A 99 25.64 -16.76 -15.94
C ALA A 99 26.92 -15.98 -16.28
N TYR A 100 26.82 -14.91 -17.07
CA TYR A 100 27.96 -14.05 -17.40
C TYR A 100 28.53 -13.37 -16.15
N PHE A 101 27.66 -12.79 -15.32
CA PHE A 101 28.04 -12.16 -14.05
C PHE A 101 28.79 -13.14 -13.13
N ASN A 102 28.24 -14.35 -12.95
CA ASN A 102 28.86 -15.37 -12.11
C ASN A 102 30.19 -15.88 -12.66
N ALA A 103 30.37 -15.89 -13.99
CA ALA A 103 31.62 -16.32 -14.64
C ALA A 103 32.69 -15.22 -14.67
N HIS A 104 32.30 -13.94 -14.66
CA HIS A 104 33.21 -12.79 -14.78
C HIS A 104 33.01 -11.76 -13.65
N PRO A 105 33.08 -12.15 -12.37
CA PRO A 105 32.78 -11.23 -11.26
C PRO A 105 33.72 -10.02 -11.21
N ASN A 106 34.96 -10.16 -11.70
CA ASN A 106 35.95 -9.08 -11.74
C ASN A 106 35.65 -7.98 -12.78
N GLU A 107 34.71 -8.21 -13.70
CA GLU A 107 34.24 -7.21 -14.66
C GLU A 107 33.11 -6.33 -14.10
N PHE A 108 32.75 -6.53 -12.83
CA PHE A 108 31.69 -5.79 -12.16
C PHE A 108 32.21 -5.16 -10.88
N THR A 109 31.80 -3.92 -10.62
CA THR A 109 32.06 -3.21 -9.38
C THR A 109 30.75 -2.87 -8.68
N GLY A 110 30.73 -3.03 -7.37
CA GLY A 110 29.54 -2.82 -6.56
C GLY A 110 29.42 -3.85 -5.46
N GLY A 111 28.22 -4.02 -4.95
CA GLY A 111 27.94 -4.85 -3.79
C GLY A 111 26.68 -4.36 -3.09
N PHE A 112 26.67 -4.49 -1.75
CA PHE A 112 25.54 -4.04 -0.94
C PHE A 112 25.23 -2.56 -1.17
N ASN A 113 24.00 -2.28 -1.57
CA ASN A 113 23.50 -0.94 -1.80
C ASN A 113 22.78 -0.44 -0.55
N ALA A 114 23.56 0.12 0.38
CA ALA A 114 23.05 0.68 1.63
C ALA A 114 22.02 1.81 1.41
N VAL A 115 22.17 2.58 0.34
CA VAL A 115 21.30 3.73 0.01
C VAL A 115 19.91 3.26 -0.42
N ASN A 116 19.80 2.11 -1.09
CA ASN A 116 18.51 1.51 -1.40
C ASN A 116 18.01 0.57 -0.29
N SER A 117 18.90 -0.05 0.47
CA SER A 117 18.52 -1.04 1.48
C SER A 117 17.90 -0.41 2.72
N PHE A 118 18.64 0.45 3.42
CA PHE A 118 18.21 0.96 4.72
C PHE A 118 16.93 1.81 4.69
N PRO A 119 16.66 2.67 3.69
CA PRO A 119 15.40 3.42 3.65
C PRO A 119 14.17 2.55 3.39
N ASN A 120 14.36 1.37 2.79
CA ASN A 120 13.28 0.40 2.56
C ASN A 120 13.11 -0.58 3.73
N ASP A 121 14.00 -0.56 4.73
CA ASP A 121 13.80 -1.29 5.98
C ASP A 121 12.92 -0.47 6.94
N PHE A 122 11.78 -1.03 7.34
CA PHE A 122 10.88 -0.36 8.28
C PHE A 122 10.09 -1.34 9.17
N ASP A 123 9.65 -0.82 10.32
CA ASP A 123 8.63 -1.39 11.18
C ASP A 123 7.54 -0.34 11.41
N ALA A 124 6.34 -0.59 10.87
CA ALA A 124 5.19 0.28 10.98
C ALA A 124 4.08 -0.42 11.77
N SER A 125 3.45 0.29 12.70
CA SER A 125 2.30 -0.22 13.46
C SER A 125 1.18 0.82 13.50
N GLU A 126 -0.06 0.38 13.31
CA GLU A 126 -1.26 1.20 13.45
C GLU A 126 -2.22 0.54 14.45
N ARG A 127 -2.70 1.32 15.41
CA ARG A 127 -3.74 0.89 16.36
C ARG A 127 -4.91 1.84 16.30
N ILE A 128 -6.10 1.26 16.12
CA ILE A 128 -7.33 2.03 15.96
C ILE A 128 -8.39 1.48 16.89
N TYR A 129 -8.96 2.38 17.67
CA TYR A 129 -10.13 2.10 18.48
C TYR A 129 -11.25 3.01 18.02
N ALA A 130 -12.37 2.41 17.63
CA ALA A 130 -13.54 3.14 17.18
C ALA A 130 -14.77 2.75 17.99
N GLY A 131 -15.58 3.74 18.32
CA GLY A 131 -16.91 3.55 18.88
C GLY A 131 -17.92 4.30 18.04
N TYR A 132 -19.12 3.75 17.87
CA TYR A 132 -20.21 4.46 17.22
C TYR A 132 -21.53 4.29 17.95
N VAL A 133 -22.39 5.29 17.75
CA VAL A 133 -23.78 5.28 18.14
C VAL A 133 -24.61 5.64 16.92
N MET A 134 -25.68 4.88 16.69
CA MET A 134 -26.54 5.03 15.54
C MET A 134 -28.01 4.86 15.93
N ASN A 135 -28.85 5.70 15.34
CA ASN A 135 -30.29 5.60 15.45
C ASN A 135 -30.91 5.47 14.07
N THR A 136 -31.85 4.53 13.92
CA THR A 136 -32.70 4.43 12.74
C THR A 136 -34.15 4.55 13.18
N ILE A 137 -34.94 5.42 12.56
CA ILE A 137 -36.36 5.59 12.87
C ILE A 137 -37.19 5.86 11.62
N GLY A 138 -38.40 5.28 11.58
CA GLY A 138 -39.36 5.44 10.49
C GLY A 138 -40.54 6.34 10.83
N PHE A 139 -40.81 7.31 9.96
CA PHE A 139 -41.96 8.21 9.97
C PHE A 139 -42.80 8.04 8.69
N GLY A 140 -43.67 7.03 8.67
CA GLY A 140 -44.56 6.77 7.52
C GLY A 140 -43.77 6.45 6.24
N ARG A 141 -43.61 7.44 5.36
CA ARG A 141 -42.84 7.32 4.10
C ARG A 141 -41.37 7.68 4.23
N LEU A 142 -40.97 8.29 5.35
CA LEU A 142 -39.58 8.70 5.61
C LEU A 142 -38.92 7.70 6.55
N ARG A 143 -37.69 7.28 6.23
CA ARG A 143 -36.79 6.58 7.15
C ARG A 143 -35.53 7.42 7.32
N LEU A 144 -35.18 7.70 8.56
CA LEU A 144 -34.01 8.48 8.92
C LEU A 144 -33.04 7.59 9.70
N GLN A 145 -31.77 7.64 9.32
CA GLN A 145 -30.66 6.99 10.01
C GLN A 145 -29.63 8.06 10.33
N THR A 146 -29.31 8.24 11.60
CA THR A 146 -28.32 9.20 12.07
C THR A 146 -27.31 8.47 12.93
N GLY A 147 -26.05 8.89 12.88
CA GLY A 147 -25.04 8.30 13.72
C GLY A 147 -23.79 9.14 13.81
N VAL A 148 -23.00 8.86 14.84
CA VAL A 148 -21.68 9.42 15.04
C VAL A 148 -20.72 8.29 15.37
N ARG A 149 -19.58 8.27 14.68
CA ARG A 149 -18.45 7.40 14.98
C ARG A 149 -17.28 8.25 15.46
N ILE A 150 -16.61 7.81 16.51
CA ILE A 150 -15.37 8.41 17.01
C ILE A 150 -14.27 7.37 16.83
N GLU A 151 -13.14 7.78 16.26
CA GLU A 151 -11.97 6.92 16.03
C GLU A 151 -10.75 7.56 16.67
N ALA A 152 -10.01 6.78 17.45
CA ALA A 152 -8.71 7.16 17.99
C ALA A 152 -7.64 6.28 17.36
N THR A 153 -6.71 6.90 16.64
CA THR A 153 -5.63 6.24 15.91
C THR A 153 -4.29 6.54 16.57
N LYS A 154 -3.43 5.53 16.63
CA LYS A 154 -2.04 5.62 17.09
C LYS A 154 -1.14 4.90 16.11
N ASP A 155 -0.22 5.65 15.54
CA ASP A 155 0.74 5.15 14.55
C ASP A 155 2.14 5.21 15.14
N SER A 156 2.96 4.21 14.81
CA SER A 156 4.39 4.26 15.02
C SER A 156 5.11 3.71 13.82
N LEU A 157 6.21 4.37 13.45
CA LEU A 157 7.09 4.00 12.36
C LEU A 157 8.52 4.04 12.91
N LEU A 158 9.25 2.96 12.69
CA LEU A 158 10.69 2.91 12.83
C LEU A 158 11.26 2.65 11.44
N GLY A 159 11.79 3.69 10.81
CA GLY A 159 12.56 3.59 9.58
C GLY A 159 14.02 3.94 9.82
N ASN A 160 14.77 4.13 8.73
CA ASN A 160 16.16 4.58 8.78
C ASN A 160 16.36 5.80 7.89
N VAL A 161 17.20 6.73 8.36
CA VAL A 161 17.73 7.83 7.55
C VAL A 161 19.12 7.44 7.08
N VAL A 162 19.36 7.56 5.79
CA VAL A 162 20.69 7.39 5.19
C VAL A 162 21.35 8.76 5.05
N VAL A 163 22.56 8.88 5.56
CA VAL A 163 23.40 10.07 5.40
C VAL A 163 24.43 9.78 4.33
N LEU A 164 24.50 10.67 3.34
CA LEU A 164 25.49 10.63 2.28
C LEU A 164 26.62 11.62 2.59
N ASP A 165 27.82 11.32 2.12
CA ASP A 165 28.94 12.25 2.18
C ASP A 165 28.85 13.33 1.08
N SER A 166 29.88 14.19 0.98
CA SER A 166 29.92 15.25 -0.03
C SER A 166 30.00 14.76 -1.48
N ASN A 167 30.38 13.50 -1.69
CA ASN A 167 30.48 12.87 -3.00
C ASN A 167 29.19 12.12 -3.37
N GLY A 168 28.23 12.03 -2.45
CA GLY A 168 26.99 11.28 -2.63
C GLY A 168 27.11 9.81 -2.26
N ASP A 169 28.22 9.39 -1.66
CA ASP A 169 28.44 8.02 -1.22
C ASP A 169 27.83 7.78 0.17
N PHE A 170 27.46 6.53 0.45
CA PHE A 170 26.94 6.14 1.76
C PHE A 170 27.97 6.45 2.86
N SER A 171 27.55 7.24 3.85
CA SER A 171 28.38 7.58 5.01
C SER A 171 27.94 6.82 6.26
N SER A 172 26.66 6.95 6.63
CA SER A 172 26.11 6.28 7.80
C SER A 172 24.59 6.13 7.71
N THR A 173 24.02 5.35 8.63
CA THR A 173 22.58 5.26 8.82
C THR A 173 22.21 5.49 10.28
N SER A 174 21.07 6.12 10.51
CA SER A 174 20.52 6.33 11.85
C SER A 174 19.02 5.95 11.89
N PRO A 175 18.55 5.31 12.97
CA PRO A 175 17.13 5.02 13.14
C PRO A 175 16.30 6.31 13.21
N PHE A 176 15.13 6.30 12.57
CA PHE A 176 14.18 7.41 12.57
C PHE A 176 12.82 6.95 13.12
N PRO A 177 12.61 7.08 14.44
CA PRO A 177 11.31 6.79 15.04
C PRO A 177 10.35 7.97 14.83
N ALA A 178 9.20 7.70 14.22
CA ALA A 178 8.07 8.62 14.12
C ALA A 178 6.84 8.05 14.82
N LYS A 179 6.06 8.92 15.47
CA LYS A 179 4.80 8.55 16.14
C LYS A 179 3.75 9.60 15.83
N ASN A 180 2.53 9.16 15.60
CA ASN A 180 1.39 10.04 15.42
C ASN A 180 0.20 9.54 16.24
N SER A 181 -0.62 10.45 16.75
CA SER A 181 -1.85 10.09 17.43
C SER A 181 -2.89 11.16 17.24
N TYR A 182 -4.10 10.76 16.86
CA TYR A 182 -5.17 11.68 16.57
C TYR A 182 -6.54 11.02 16.81
N THR A 183 -7.54 11.88 16.99
CA THR A 183 -8.93 11.46 17.16
C THR A 183 -9.80 12.20 16.16
N ASN A 184 -10.67 11.47 15.47
CA ASN A 184 -11.62 12.04 14.53
C ASN A 184 -13.06 11.69 14.89
N VAL A 185 -13.97 12.59 14.54
CA VAL A 185 -15.41 12.42 14.71
C VAL A 185 -16.06 12.41 13.34
N PHE A 186 -16.86 11.38 13.08
CA PHE A 186 -17.49 11.11 11.79
C PHE A 186 -19.02 11.09 11.97
N PRO A 187 -19.68 12.25 11.87
CA PRO A 187 -21.14 12.29 11.80
C PRO A 187 -21.62 11.73 10.46
N SER A 188 -22.80 11.11 10.49
CA SER A 188 -23.50 10.64 9.30
C SER A 188 -25.01 10.77 9.45
N VAL A 189 -25.67 11.11 8.35
CA VAL A 189 -27.12 11.19 8.23
C VAL A 189 -27.52 10.60 6.89
N GLN A 190 -28.45 9.65 6.91
CA GLN A 190 -29.07 9.09 5.72
C GLN A 190 -30.59 9.22 5.84
N ALA A 191 -31.21 9.80 4.82
CA ALA A 191 -32.65 9.91 4.69
C ALA A 191 -33.11 9.11 3.47
N GLN A 192 -34.18 8.35 3.65
CA GLN A 192 -34.85 7.59 2.61
C GLN A 192 -36.32 7.97 2.60
N PHE A 193 -36.81 8.51 1.48
CA PHE A 193 -38.21 8.90 1.32
C PHE A 193 -38.88 8.10 0.21
N ARG A 194 -39.96 7.41 0.54
CA ARG A 194 -40.73 6.60 -0.41
C ARG A 194 -41.78 7.46 -1.11
N LEU A 195 -41.61 7.71 -2.40
CA LEU A 195 -42.56 8.48 -3.22
C LEU A 195 -43.82 7.65 -3.52
N ASN A 196 -43.63 6.40 -3.95
CA ASN A 196 -44.68 5.39 -4.23
C ASN A 196 -44.14 3.97 -3.93
N SER A 197 -44.83 2.90 -4.35
CA SER A 197 -44.38 1.51 -4.13
C SER A 197 -43.00 1.20 -4.72
N ASP A 198 -42.64 1.85 -5.82
CA ASP A 198 -41.52 1.44 -6.68
C ASP A 198 -40.46 2.54 -6.85
N THR A 199 -40.65 3.70 -6.20
CA THR A 199 -39.78 4.86 -6.29
C THR A 199 -39.38 5.36 -4.91
N VAL A 200 -38.07 5.41 -4.66
CA VAL A 200 -37.48 5.85 -3.40
C VAL A 200 -36.38 6.87 -3.67
N LEU A 201 -36.47 8.02 -3.01
CA LEU A 201 -35.41 9.02 -2.97
C LEU A 201 -34.48 8.75 -1.78
N ARG A 202 -33.17 8.80 -2.00
CA ARG A 202 -32.15 8.65 -0.95
C ARG A 202 -31.22 9.85 -0.96
N ALA A 203 -30.97 10.41 0.23
CA ALA A 203 -29.98 11.43 0.45
C ALA A 203 -29.09 10.99 1.61
N THR A 204 -27.78 11.14 1.46
CA THR A 204 -26.80 10.78 2.49
C THR A 204 -25.79 11.92 2.63
N TYR A 205 -25.44 12.22 3.86
CA TYR A 205 -24.30 13.06 4.22
C TYR A 205 -23.43 12.30 5.22
N GLY A 206 -22.12 12.36 5.05
CA GLY A 206 -21.18 11.72 5.96
C GLY A 206 -19.78 12.29 5.78
N MET A 207 -18.97 12.17 6.83
CA MET A 207 -17.56 12.54 6.81
C MET A 207 -16.68 11.29 6.77
N GLY A 208 -15.64 11.33 5.95
CA GLY A 208 -14.59 10.31 5.88
C GLY A 208 -13.22 10.88 6.19
N ILE A 209 -12.20 10.02 6.18
CA ILE A 209 -10.79 10.40 6.37
C ILE A 209 -9.92 9.63 5.38
N ALA A 210 -8.89 10.28 4.87
CA ALA A 210 -7.74 9.63 4.26
C ALA A 210 -6.62 9.58 5.31
N ARG A 211 -6.01 8.42 5.48
CA ARG A 211 -4.96 8.22 6.48
C ARG A 211 -3.59 8.61 5.91
N PRO A 212 -2.67 9.14 6.74
CA PRO A 212 -1.29 9.43 6.35
C PRO A 212 -0.49 8.20 5.96
#